data_AF-A0A811MQ97-F1
#
_entry.id   AF-A0A811MQ97-F1
#
_cell.length_a   1.000
_cell.length_b   1.000
_cell.length_c   1.000
_cell.angle_alpha   90.00
_cell.angle_beta   90.00
_cell.angle_gamma   90.00
#
_symmetry.space_group_name_H-M   'P 1'
#
loop_
_entity.id
_entity.type
_entity.pdbx_description
1 polymer ?
#
loop_
_entity_poly.entity_id
_entity_poly.type
_entity_poly.pdbx_seq_one_letter_code
_entity_poly.pdbx_strand_id
1 'polypeptide(L)'
;MASPQRLLLLPPLVLLLVAAGAILLPQRGSAEEGKVSLELYYESLCPYCSRFIVNHLAGIFEDGLIDAVHLRLVPYGNARVGQYYWYNDTVHTVAVVQAWHVSAHTIMLT
;
A
#
# COMPACT_ATOMS: atom_id res chain seq x y z
N MET A 1 -36.89 -45.06 -7.04
CA MET A 1 -36.89 -45.23 -5.58
C MET A 1 -35.48 -45.00 -5.06
N ALA A 2 -35.17 -43.80 -4.57
CA ALA A 2 -33.86 -43.49 -4.01
C ALA A 2 -33.72 -44.20 -2.65
N SER A 3 -32.66 -44.98 -2.48
CA SER A 3 -32.42 -45.75 -1.25
C SER A 3 -32.26 -44.80 -0.05
N PRO A 4 -33.00 -45.01 1.08
CA PRO A 4 -32.99 -44.12 2.24
C PRO A 4 -31.62 -44.00 2.92
N GLN A 5 -30.68 -44.90 2.60
CA GLN A 5 -29.31 -44.88 3.11
C GLN A 5 -28.46 -43.75 2.52
N ARG A 6 -28.80 -43.24 1.31
CA ARG A 6 -28.05 -42.14 0.68
C ARG A 6 -28.26 -40.79 1.36
N LEU A 7 -29.38 -40.60 2.04
CA LEU A 7 -29.72 -39.33 2.69
C LEU A 7 -28.98 -39.15 4.04
N LEU A 8 -28.65 -40.27 4.71
CA LEU A 8 -27.94 -40.29 6.00
C LEU A 8 -26.45 -39.95 5.89
N LEU A 9 -25.87 -40.06 4.70
CA LEU A 9 -24.45 -39.77 4.43
C LEU A 9 -24.20 -38.30 4.03
N LEU A 10 -25.26 -37.53 3.76
CA LEU A 10 -25.17 -36.12 3.39
C LEU A 10 -24.66 -35.21 4.54
N PRO A 11 -25.16 -35.29 5.79
CA PRO A 11 -24.66 -34.43 6.87
C PRO A 11 -23.16 -34.57 7.18
N PRO A 12 -22.56 -35.77 7.31
CA PRO A 12 -21.13 -35.89 7.56
C PRO A 12 -20.27 -35.47 6.36
N LEU A 13 -20.76 -35.66 5.13
CA LEU A 13 -20.05 -35.22 3.93
C LEU A 13 -20.02 -33.69 3.81
N VAL A 14 -21.14 -33.03 4.11
CA VAL A 14 -21.20 -31.56 4.15
C VAL A 14 -20.27 -31.00 5.23
N LEU A 15 -20.24 -31.62 6.41
CA LEU A 15 -19.33 -31.22 7.50
C LEU A 15 -17.85 -31.37 7.11
N LEU A 16 -17.49 -32.46 6.42
CA LEU A 16 -16.14 -32.71 5.93
C LEU A 16 -15.71 -31.69 4.86
N LEU A 17 -16.63 -31.30 3.96
CA LEU A 17 -16.37 -30.28 2.93
C LEU A 17 -16.15 -28.90 3.53
N VAL A 18 -16.91 -28.53 4.57
CA VAL A 18 -16.74 -27.25 5.30
C VAL A 18 -15.40 -27.22 6.05
N ALA A 19 -15.02 -28.33 6.70
CA ALA A 19 -13.74 -28.43 7.40
C ALA A 19 -12.54 -28.38 6.43
N ALA A 20 -12.63 -29.05 5.28
CA ALA A 20 -11.59 -28.99 4.24
C ALA A 20 -11.46 -27.58 3.64
N GLY A 21 -12.58 -26.87 3.45
CA GLY A 21 -12.59 -25.48 3.00
C GLY A 21 -11.85 -24.53 3.95
N ALA A 22 -12.03 -24.70 5.26
CA ALA A 22 -11.36 -23.89 6.28
C ALA A 22 -9.83 -24.09 6.35
N ILE A 23 -9.33 -25.28 5.96
CA ILE A 23 -7.89 -25.61 5.97
C ILE A 23 -7.18 -25.13 4.70
N LEU A 24 -7.89 -25.09 3.57
CA LEU A 24 -7.34 -24.73 2.25
C LEU A 24 -7.48 -23.25 1.90
N LEU A 25 -8.30 -22.51 2.66
CA LEU A 25 -8.34 -21.05 2.53
C LEU A 25 -7.00 -20.48 3.01
N PRO A 26 -6.29 -19.67 2.21
CA PRO A 26 -5.14 -18.95 2.71
C PRO A 26 -5.63 -18.10 3.88
N GLN A 27 -5.08 -18.36 5.05
CA GLN A 27 -5.28 -17.53 6.23
C GLN A 27 -4.85 -16.13 5.79
N ARG A 28 -5.82 -15.22 5.57
CA ARG A 28 -5.55 -13.80 5.40
C ARG A 28 -5.03 -13.30 6.74
N GLY A 29 -3.80 -13.66 7.07
CA GLY A 29 -3.04 -12.97 8.08
C GLY A 29 -3.00 -11.52 7.61
N SER A 30 -3.70 -10.66 8.34
CA SER A 30 -3.60 -9.24 8.18
C SER A 30 -2.16 -8.88 8.55
N ALA A 31 -1.25 -8.94 7.59
CA ALA A 31 0.17 -8.62 7.76
C ALA A 31 0.40 -7.15 8.19
N GLU A 32 -0.70 -6.42 8.41
CA GLU A 32 -0.78 -5.00 8.71
C GLU A 32 -1.62 -4.72 9.97
N GLU A 33 -2.13 -5.75 10.66
CA GLU A 33 -2.88 -5.59 11.91
C GLU A 33 -1.91 -5.29 13.06
N GLY A 34 -1.51 -4.01 13.15
CA GLY A 34 -0.61 -3.50 14.18
C GLY A 34 0.35 -2.42 13.69
N LYS A 35 0.51 -2.22 12.37
CA LYS A 35 1.37 -1.14 11.87
C LYS A 35 0.69 0.21 11.98
N VAL A 36 1.48 1.23 12.32
CA VAL A 36 1.02 2.62 12.34
C VAL A 36 1.09 3.19 10.92
N SER A 37 -0.02 3.76 10.43
CA SER A 37 -0.01 4.46 9.15
C SER A 37 0.76 5.78 9.25
N LEU A 38 1.74 5.98 8.36
CA LEU A 38 2.59 7.16 8.30
C LEU A 38 2.63 7.68 6.86
N GLU A 39 2.01 8.84 6.61
CA GLU A 39 2.05 9.49 5.30
C GLU A 39 2.89 10.77 5.34
N LEU A 40 3.87 10.89 4.43
CA LEU A 40 4.64 12.11 4.24
C LEU A 40 4.24 12.81 2.95
N TYR A 41 3.59 13.96 3.07
CA TYR A 41 3.30 14.86 1.96
C TYR A 41 4.49 15.80 1.74
N TYR A 42 5.15 15.68 0.59
CA TYR A 42 6.37 16.41 0.27
C TYR A 42 6.32 17.02 -1.13
N GLU A 43 7.24 17.95 -1.39
CA GLU A 43 7.41 18.62 -2.67
C GLU A 43 8.85 18.42 -3.16
N SER A 44 9.02 17.95 -4.41
CA SER A 44 10.34 17.57 -4.95
C SER A 44 11.40 18.68 -4.92
N LEU A 45 10.98 19.95 -5.05
CA LEU A 45 11.89 21.11 -5.06
C LEU A 45 11.94 21.84 -3.71
N CYS A 46 11.32 21.29 -2.66
CA CYS A 46 11.34 21.90 -1.34
C CYS A 46 12.61 21.49 -0.57
N PRO A 47 13.50 22.44 -0.19
CA PRO A 47 14.76 22.13 0.48
C PRO A 47 14.57 21.58 1.90
N TYR A 48 13.45 21.89 2.56
CA TYR A 48 13.13 21.33 3.88
C TYR A 48 12.60 19.90 3.77
N CYS A 49 11.82 19.60 2.73
CA CYS A 49 11.34 18.24 2.46
C CYS A 49 12.50 17.30 2.17
N SER A 50 13.44 17.68 1.29
CA SER A 50 14.61 16.85 0.99
C SER A 50 15.48 16.64 2.24
N ARG A 51 15.74 17.71 3.01
CA ARG A 51 16.50 17.61 4.27
C ARG A 51 15.83 16.67 5.28
N PHE A 52 14.50 16.75 5.42
CA PHE A 52 13.78 15.85 6.31
C PHE A 52 13.87 14.39 5.85
N ILE A 53 13.67 14.12 4.55
CA ILE A 53 13.73 12.77 4.01
C ILE A 53 15.11 12.16 4.21
N VAL A 54 16.17 12.89 3.85
CA VAL A 54 17.55 12.37 3.88
C VAL A 54 18.10 12.29 5.31
N ASN A 55 17.92 13.33 6.13
CA ASN A 55 18.61 13.41 7.42
C ASN A 55 17.79 12.90 8.61
N HIS A 56 16.47 12.69 8.45
CA HIS A 56 15.59 12.30 9.55
C HIS A 56 14.77 11.06 9.21
N LEU A 57 14.10 11.04 8.06
CA LEU A 57 13.26 9.90 7.69
C LEU A 57 14.08 8.66 7.34
N ALA A 58 15.26 8.80 6.71
CA ALA A 58 16.08 7.66 6.32
C ALA A 58 16.42 6.70 7.49
N GLY A 59 16.56 7.23 8.71
CA GLY A 59 16.86 6.43 9.90
C GLY A 59 15.80 5.38 10.25
N ILE A 60 14.56 5.53 9.80
CA ILE A 60 13.51 4.53 10.05
C ILE A 60 13.83 3.16 9.42
N PHE A 61 14.69 3.14 8.40
CA PHE A 61 15.11 1.92 7.70
C PHE A 61 16.30 1.23 8.39
N GLU A 62 17.01 1.92 9.29
CA GLU A 62 18.20 1.40 9.98
C GLU A 62 17.82 0.75 11.31
N ASP A 63 16.89 1.34 12.05
CA ASP A 63 16.56 0.95 13.43
C ASP A 63 15.39 -0.06 13.55
N GLY A 64 14.95 -0.64 12.42
CA GLY A 64 13.81 -1.59 12.38
C GLY A 64 12.43 -0.94 12.56
N LEU A 65 12.37 0.40 12.66
CA LEU A 65 11.11 1.13 12.80
C LEU A 65 10.19 0.96 11.59
N ILE A 66 10.76 0.71 10.41
CA ILE A 66 10.01 0.42 9.18
C ILE A 66 9.07 -0.78 9.32
N ASP A 67 9.39 -1.77 10.16
CA ASP A 67 8.55 -2.95 10.38
C ASP A 67 7.27 -2.62 11.17
N ALA A 68 7.30 -1.53 11.94
CA ALA A 68 6.19 -1.05 12.75
C ALA A 68 5.29 -0.04 12.04
N VAL A 69 5.68 0.44 10.84
CA VAL A 69 4.95 1.50 10.13
C VAL A 69 4.60 1.14 8.70
N HIS A 70 3.45 1.64 8.26
CA HIS A 70 3.09 1.71 6.85
C HIS A 70 3.48 3.09 6.32
N LEU A 71 4.67 3.20 5.75
CA LEU A 71 5.15 4.45 5.18
C LEU A 71 4.60 4.68 3.75
N ARG A 72 4.01 5.85 3.52
CA ARG A 72 3.61 6.32 2.19
C ARG A 72 4.16 7.71 1.90
N LEU A 73 4.85 7.86 0.77
CA LEU A 73 5.38 9.13 0.29
C LEU A 73 4.44 9.74 -0.75
N VAL A 74 3.95 10.96 -0.49
CA VAL A 74 2.97 11.66 -1.32
C VAL A 74 3.56 12.96 -1.89
N PRO A 75 3.70 13.07 -3.22
CA PRO A 75 4.46 14.10 -3.96
C PRO A 75 3.55 15.28 -4.34
N TYR A 76 3.07 16.03 -3.36
CA TYR A 76 2.08 17.08 -3.60
C TYR A 76 2.49 18.40 -2.94
N GLY A 77 2.75 18.37 -1.63
CA GLY A 77 3.17 19.55 -0.87
C GLY A 77 2.25 20.76 -1.10
N ASN A 78 2.80 21.86 -1.57
CA ASN A 78 2.08 23.12 -1.79
C ASN A 78 1.41 23.24 -3.17
N ALA A 79 1.36 22.15 -3.95
CA ALA A 79 0.71 22.18 -5.25
C ALA A 79 -0.77 22.59 -5.13
N ARG A 80 -1.24 23.36 -6.12
CA ARG A 80 -2.65 23.77 -6.24
C ARG A 80 -3.22 23.17 -7.51
N VAL A 81 -4.28 22.39 -7.39
CA VAL A 81 -5.04 21.91 -8.56
C VAL A 81 -5.95 23.04 -9.03
N GLY A 82 -5.68 23.59 -10.21
CA GLY A 82 -6.53 24.58 -10.85
C GLY A 82 -7.78 23.93 -11.46
N GLN A 83 -8.90 24.67 -11.51
CA GLN A 83 -10.18 24.18 -12.06
C GLN A 83 -10.18 23.97 -13.59
N TYR A 84 -9.12 24.37 -14.31
CA TYR A 84 -9.06 24.33 -15.78
C TYR A 84 -8.42 23.06 -16.36
N TYR A 85 -8.19 22.04 -15.55
CA TYR A 85 -7.48 20.80 -15.92
C TYR A 85 -8.39 19.69 -16.45
N TRP A 86 -9.38 20.04 -17.27
CA TRP A 86 -10.25 19.05 -17.93
C TRP A 86 -9.96 18.87 -19.43
N TYR A 87 -8.83 19.38 -19.96
CA TYR A 87 -8.53 19.27 -21.40
C TYR A 87 -7.32 18.40 -21.77
N ASN A 88 -6.52 17.88 -20.82
CA ASN A 88 -5.53 16.85 -21.14
C ASN A 88 -5.00 16.20 -19.84
N ASP A 89 -5.51 15.03 -19.45
CA ASP A 89 -5.07 14.28 -18.25
C ASP A 89 -3.57 13.91 -18.26
N THR A 90 -2.90 14.08 -19.40
CA THR A 90 -1.49 13.78 -19.59
C THR A 90 -0.55 14.81 -18.97
N VAL A 91 -0.89 16.10 -18.85
CA VAL A 91 0.06 17.10 -18.31
C VAL A 91 0.25 17.02 -16.79
N HIS A 92 -0.79 16.66 -16.04
CA HIS A 92 -0.67 16.49 -14.59
C HIS A 92 0.09 15.23 -14.20
N THR A 93 -0.22 14.12 -14.87
CA THR A 93 0.47 12.85 -14.65
C THR A 93 1.92 12.93 -15.09
N VAL A 94 2.23 13.58 -16.22
CA VAL A 94 3.61 13.78 -16.68
C VAL A 94 4.38 14.74 -15.76
N ALA A 95 3.79 15.84 -15.28
CA ALA A 95 4.47 16.75 -14.36
C ALA A 95 4.82 16.06 -13.03
N VAL A 96 3.90 15.29 -12.47
CA VAL A 96 4.16 14.50 -11.25
C VAL A 96 5.22 13.45 -11.55
N VAL A 97 5.07 12.62 -12.59
CA VAL A 97 6.03 11.55 -12.94
C VAL A 97 7.42 12.10 -13.26
N GLN A 98 7.54 13.23 -13.95
CA GLN A 98 8.84 13.85 -14.23
C GLN A 98 9.44 14.48 -12.98
N ALA A 99 8.64 15.13 -12.13
CA ALA A 99 9.10 15.61 -10.83
C ALA A 99 9.57 14.46 -9.92
N TRP A 100 8.95 13.28 -10.00
CA TRP A 100 9.42 12.07 -9.33
C TRP A 100 10.70 11.51 -9.92
N HIS A 101 10.82 11.41 -11.24
CA HIS A 101 12.02 10.86 -11.87
C HIS A 101 13.26 11.71 -11.57
N VAL A 102 13.10 13.04 -11.59
CA VAL A 102 14.17 13.99 -11.22
C VAL A 102 14.44 13.97 -9.72
N SER A 103 13.41 13.89 -8.87
CA SER A 103 13.56 13.84 -7.41
C SER A 103 14.18 12.53 -6.92
N ALA A 104 13.77 11.38 -7.47
CA ALA A 104 14.33 10.08 -7.13
C ALA A 104 15.82 10.00 -7.48
N HIS A 105 16.22 10.52 -8.65
CA HIS A 105 17.64 10.65 -9.00
C HIS A 105 18.39 11.62 -8.08
N THR A 106 17.78 12.74 -7.68
CA THR A 106 18.43 13.74 -6.83
C THR A 106 18.59 13.25 -5.39
N ILE A 107 17.59 12.55 -4.83
CA ILE A 107 17.63 11.96 -3.49
C ILE A 107 18.62 10.78 -3.42
N MET A 108 18.80 10.04 -4.52
CA MET A 108 19.75 8.91 -4.56
C MET A 108 21.22 9.35 -4.77
N LEU A 109 21.47 10.62 -5.11
CA LEU A 109 22.80 11.17 -5.43
C LEU A 109 23.38 12.09 -4.33
N THR A 110 22.70 12.22 -3.19
CA THR A 110 23.19 12.93 -1.98
C THR A 110 23.27 11.98 -0.82
#